data_AF-A0A645E165-F1
#
_entry.id   AF-A0A645E165-F1
#
_cell.length_a   1.000
_cell.length_b   1.000
_cell.length_c   1.000
_cell.angle_alpha   90.00
_cell.angle_beta   90.00
_cell.angle_gamma   90.00
#
_symmetry.space_group_name_H-M   'P 1'
#
loop_
_entity.id
_entity.type
_entity.pdbx_description
1 polymer ?
#
loop_
_entity_poly.entity_id
_entity_poly.type
_entity_poly.pdbx_seq_one_letter_code
_entity_poly.pdbx_strand_id
1 'polypeptide(L)'
;MAGRETDDIALEIFHSDTKKSFSYQQERLKVKIESSIDVAVTENHEELDVTNEEVIKQIEEAAEGMIEEKIKAVVEKVQQEYQADIFGFSDMVYKRDLKLWEELEPHWDEVFSSIEIEVSSKVHIVNSGFIK
;
A
#
# COMPACT_ATOMS: atom_id res chain seq x y z
N MET A 1 -0.62 -16.77 25.28
CA MET A 1 -0.24 -16.44 23.89
C MET A 1 -0.17 -14.94 23.85
N ALA A 2 1.03 -14.38 23.67
CA ALA A 2 1.26 -12.94 23.75
C ALA A 2 0.61 -12.27 22.52
N GLY A 3 -0.35 -11.38 22.78
CA GLY A 3 -0.84 -10.44 21.77
C GLY A 3 0.30 -9.55 21.33
N ARG A 4 0.33 -9.18 20.05
CA ARG A 4 1.36 -8.30 19.52
C ARG A 4 1.11 -6.89 20.09
N GLU A 5 2.16 -6.27 20.63
CA GLU A 5 2.19 -4.97 21.36
C GLU A 5 1.84 -3.74 20.49
N THR A 6 0.92 -3.87 19.52
CA THR A 6 0.47 -2.78 18.64
C THR A 6 -1.06 -2.75 18.48
N ASP A 7 -1.79 -3.60 19.19
CA ASP A 7 -3.27 -3.71 19.10
C ASP A 7 -4.01 -2.57 19.85
N ASP A 8 -3.29 -1.69 20.57
CA ASP A 8 -3.86 -0.74 21.54
C ASP A 8 -3.74 0.74 21.15
N ILE A 9 -3.36 1.05 19.90
CA ILE A 9 -3.36 2.41 19.35
C ILE A 9 -4.25 2.52 18.11
N ALA A 10 -5.13 3.53 18.08
CA ALA A 10 -5.98 3.83 16.94
C ALA A 10 -5.43 5.05 16.18
N LEU A 11 -5.34 4.90 14.86
CA LEU A 11 -4.89 5.95 13.94
C LEU A 11 -6.04 6.35 13.02
N GLU A 12 -6.40 7.63 13.01
CA GLU A 12 -7.36 8.19 12.06
C GLU A 12 -6.63 8.77 10.86
N ILE A 13 -7.06 8.40 9.65
CA ILE A 13 -6.48 8.88 8.39
C ILE A 13 -7.12 10.22 8.00
N PHE A 14 -6.29 11.25 7.82
CA PHE A 14 -6.74 12.56 7.33
C PHE A 14 -6.48 12.73 5.84
N HIS A 15 -5.35 12.21 5.39
CA HIS A 15 -4.94 12.30 4.00
C HIS A 15 -4.25 11.01 3.58
N SER A 16 -4.51 10.59 2.35
CA SER A 16 -3.89 9.42 1.76
C SER A 16 -3.75 9.64 0.27
N ASP A 17 -2.52 9.53 -0.21
CA ASP A 17 -2.17 9.56 -1.62
C ASP A 17 -1.55 8.22 -2.01
N THR A 18 -1.97 7.69 -3.16
CA THR A 18 -1.39 6.46 -3.71
C THR A 18 -0.91 6.69 -5.14
N LYS A 19 0.35 6.34 -5.39
CA LYS A 19 0.96 6.36 -6.72
C LYS A 19 1.18 4.94 -7.19
N LYS A 20 0.82 4.70 -8.45
CA LYS A 20 1.06 3.42 -9.14
C LYS A 20 1.98 3.64 -10.31
N SER A 21 3.01 2.81 -10.41
CA SER A 21 3.92 2.76 -11.55
C SER A 21 4.17 1.33 -11.98
N PHE A 22 4.74 1.15 -13.17
CA PHE A 22 5.17 -0.17 -13.64
C PHE A 22 6.52 -0.08 -14.32
N SER A 23 7.18 -1.24 -14.38
CA SER A 23 8.31 -1.49 -15.26
C SER A 23 8.10 -2.84 -15.95
N TYR A 24 8.65 -2.95 -17.15
CA TYR A 24 8.60 -4.19 -17.91
C TYR A 24 10.03 -4.57 -18.30
N GLN A 25 10.53 -5.67 -17.72
CA GLN A 25 11.88 -6.16 -17.93
C GLN A 25 11.86 -7.68 -18.00
N GLN A 26 12.64 -8.27 -18.93
CA GLN A 26 12.75 -9.73 -19.08
C GLN A 26 11.38 -10.42 -19.21
N GLU A 27 10.47 -9.83 -20.00
CA GLU A 27 9.10 -10.32 -20.22
C GLU A 27 8.26 -10.43 -18.93
N ARG A 28 8.63 -9.67 -17.89
CA ARG A 28 7.89 -9.60 -16.63
C ARG A 28 7.44 -8.18 -16.35
N LEU A 29 6.15 -8.06 -16.08
CA LEU A 29 5.54 -6.82 -15.61
C LEU A 29 5.66 -6.75 -14.09
N LYS A 30 6.32 -5.70 -13.61
CA LYS A 30 6.37 -5.35 -12.18
C LYS A 30 5.56 -4.09 -11.97
N VAL A 31 4.67 -4.10 -10.98
CA VAL A 31 3.91 -2.93 -10.54
C VAL A 31 4.41 -2.49 -9.17
N LYS A 32 4.67 -1.19 -9.04
CA LYS A 32 5.00 -0.56 -7.76
C LYS A 32 3.81 0.26 -7.27
N ILE A 33 3.38 0.01 -6.03
CA ILE A 33 2.32 0.73 -5.32
C ILE A 33 2.95 1.47 -4.16
N GLU A 34 2.91 2.80 -4.20
CA GLU A 34 3.49 3.66 -3.19
C GLU A 34 2.40 4.47 -2.52
N SER A 35 2.24 4.33 -1.20
CA SER A 35 1.23 5.05 -0.43
C SER A 35 1.89 6.04 0.53
N SER A 36 1.33 7.24 0.64
CA SER A 36 1.70 8.26 1.62
C SER A 36 0.47 8.62 2.41
N ILE A 37 0.52 8.47 3.73
CA ILE A 37 -0.67 8.51 4.59
C ILE A 37 -0.39 9.37 5.81
N ASP A 38 -1.16 10.44 5.96
CA ASP A 38 -1.11 11.29 7.14
C ASP A 38 -2.21 10.85 8.11
N VAL A 39 -1.81 10.57 9.35
CA VAL A 39 -2.69 10.04 10.39
C VAL A 39 -2.56 10.83 11.68
N ALA A 40 -3.56 10.80 12.55
CA ALA A 40 -3.40 11.22 13.95
C ALA A 40 -3.78 10.09 14.90
N VAL A 41 -3.16 10.08 16.08
CA VAL A 41 -3.50 9.16 17.16
C VAL A 41 -4.83 9.60 17.78
N THR A 42 -5.82 8.71 17.80
CA THR A 42 -7.14 8.95 18.38
C THR A 42 -7.38 8.21 19.68
N GLU A 43 -6.83 7.00 19.81
CA GLU A 43 -6.84 6.22 21.05
C GLU A 43 -5.45 5.67 21.31
N ASN A 44 -5.04 5.66 22.58
CA ASN A 44 -3.74 5.17 23.04
C ASN A 44 -3.95 4.52 24.42
N HIS A 45 -4.30 3.23 24.42
CA HIS A 45 -4.65 2.51 25.65
C HIS A 45 -3.43 2.10 26.47
N GLU A 46 -2.25 1.97 25.85
CA GLU A 46 -0.98 1.63 26.50
C GLU A 46 -0.26 2.82 27.14
N GLU A 47 -0.85 4.02 27.11
CA GLU A 47 -0.23 5.28 27.58
C GLU A 47 1.16 5.53 26.95
N LEU A 48 1.36 5.12 25.70
CA LEU A 48 2.60 5.36 24.97
C LEU A 48 2.91 6.87 24.94
N ASP A 49 4.16 7.24 25.13
CA ASP A 49 4.57 8.64 25.05
C ASP A 49 4.62 9.11 23.59
N VAL A 50 3.47 9.51 23.07
CA VAL A 50 3.29 10.07 21.73
C VAL A 50 3.89 11.48 21.56
N THR A 51 4.63 11.97 22.55
CA THR A 51 5.48 13.16 22.40
C THR A 51 6.94 12.80 22.13
N ASN A 52 7.31 11.54 22.31
CA ASN A 52 8.64 11.01 22.03
C ASN A 52 8.76 10.60 20.55
N GLU A 53 9.72 11.21 19.84
CA GLU A 53 9.96 10.97 18.41
C GLU A 53 10.27 9.49 18.09
N GLU A 54 10.97 8.77 18.98
CA GLU A 54 11.29 7.37 18.76
C GLU A 54 10.04 6.48 18.87
N VAL A 55 9.14 6.79 19.81
CA VAL A 55 7.86 6.09 19.95
C VAL A 55 6.97 6.34 18.73
N ILE A 56 6.88 7.59 18.28
CA ILE A 56 6.14 7.96 17.06
C ILE A 56 6.66 7.20 15.86
N LYS A 57 7.98 7.14 15.68
CA LYS A 57 8.60 6.42 14.57
C LYS A 57 8.28 4.92 14.60
N GLN A 58 8.26 4.30 15.77
CA GLN A 58 7.89 2.89 15.92
C GLN A 58 6.42 2.64 15.54
N ILE A 59 5.52 3.55 15.90
CA ILE A 59 4.10 3.48 15.51
C ILE A 59 3.95 3.64 13.99
N GLU A 60 4.67 4.60 13.39
CA GLU A 60 4.68 4.81 11.94
C GLU A 60 5.17 3.55 11.21
N GLU A 61 6.33 2.99 11.59
CA GLU A 61 6.90 1.78 10.97
C GLU A 61 5.96 0.57 11.11
N ALA A 62 5.30 0.41 12.26
CA ALA A 62 4.31 -0.65 12.47
C ALA A 62 3.07 -0.47 11.55
N ALA A 63 2.57 0.76 11.42
CA ALA A 63 1.46 1.07 10.53
C ALA A 63 1.84 0.88 9.05
N GLU A 64 3.05 1.31 8.65
CA GLU A 64 3.61 1.10 7.31
C GLU A 64 3.59 -0.39 6.94
N GLY A 65 4.19 -1.23 7.79
CA GLY A 65 4.23 -2.68 7.58
C GLY A 65 2.84 -3.32 7.50
N MET A 66 1.91 -2.90 8.38
CA MET A 66 0.53 -3.40 8.35
C MET A 66 -0.19 -3.05 7.04
N ILE A 67 -0.01 -1.82 6.54
CA ILE A 67 -0.65 -1.36 5.31
C ILE A 67 -0.05 -2.06 4.10
N GLU A 68 1.27 -2.21 4.05
CA GLU A 68 1.97 -2.97 3.02
C GLU A 68 1.48 -4.41 2.94
N GLU A 69 1.40 -5.10 4.08
CA GLU A 69 0.90 -6.48 4.17
C GLU A 69 -0.55 -6.59 3.68
N LYS A 70 -1.42 -5.68 4.11
CA LYS A 70 -2.85 -5.68 3.70
C LYS A 70 -3.02 -5.42 2.22
N ILE A 71 -2.31 -4.44 1.65
CA ILE A 71 -2.35 -4.16 0.20
C ILE A 71 -1.90 -5.40 -0.56
N LYS A 72 -0.76 -5.98 -0.17
CA LYS A 72 -0.22 -7.18 -0.82
C LYS A 72 -1.19 -8.36 -0.76
N ALA A 73 -1.77 -8.62 0.41
CA ALA A 73 -2.72 -9.71 0.60
C ALA A 73 -3.98 -9.55 -0.27
N VAL A 74 -4.50 -8.33 -0.40
CA VAL A 74 -5.66 -8.05 -1.26
C VAL A 74 -5.32 -8.26 -2.73
N VAL A 75 -4.14 -7.78 -3.19
CA VAL A 75 -3.73 -7.98 -4.58
C VAL A 75 -3.49 -9.46 -4.88
N GLU A 76 -2.81 -10.18 -4.00
CA GLU A 76 -2.59 -11.63 -4.13
C GLU A 76 -3.90 -12.40 -4.19
N LYS A 77 -4.86 -12.06 -3.31
CA LYS A 77 -6.19 -12.67 -3.34
C LYS A 77 -6.88 -12.44 -4.68
N VAL A 78 -6.81 -11.23 -5.21
CA VAL A 78 -7.44 -10.90 -6.50
C VAL A 78 -6.76 -11.60 -7.66
N GLN A 79 -5.42 -11.67 -7.68
CA GLN A 79 -4.66 -12.41 -8.68
C GLN A 79 -4.98 -13.91 -8.67
N GLN A 80 -5.15 -14.51 -7.49
CA GLN A 80 -5.32 -15.96 -7.36
C GLN A 80 -6.77 -16.43 -7.47
N GLU A 81 -7.72 -15.72 -6.86
CA GLU A 81 -9.12 -16.16 -6.78
C GLU A 81 -9.99 -15.63 -7.91
N TYR A 82 -9.73 -14.41 -8.38
CA TYR A 82 -10.62 -13.71 -9.31
C TYR A 82 -10.01 -13.48 -10.70
N GLN A 83 -8.68 -13.39 -10.81
CA GLN A 83 -7.96 -13.15 -12.07
C GLN A 83 -8.48 -11.94 -12.86
N ALA A 84 -9.01 -10.94 -12.14
CA ALA A 84 -9.64 -9.76 -12.73
C ALA A 84 -8.92 -8.49 -12.26
N ASP A 85 -8.52 -7.65 -13.21
CA ASP A 85 -7.85 -6.38 -12.94
C ASP A 85 -8.84 -5.31 -12.45
N ILE A 86 -9.19 -5.36 -11.17
CA ILE A 86 -10.00 -4.33 -10.51
C ILE A 86 -9.18 -3.12 -10.05
N PHE A 87 -7.86 -3.16 -10.21
CA PHE A 87 -6.94 -2.12 -9.75
C PHE A 87 -6.56 -1.12 -10.85
N GLY A 88 -6.92 -1.43 -12.11
CA GLY A 88 -6.65 -0.60 -13.28
C GLY A 88 -5.17 -0.60 -13.68
N PHE A 89 -4.50 -1.75 -13.56
CA PHE A 89 -3.12 -1.90 -14.01
C PHE A 89 -3.02 -1.91 -15.55
N SER A 90 -4.00 -2.51 -16.23
CA SER A 90 -4.17 -2.46 -17.69
C SER A 90 -4.25 -1.03 -18.19
N ASP A 91 -5.18 -0.25 -17.64
CA ASP A 91 -5.33 1.17 -17.92
C ASP A 91 -4.03 1.96 -17.71
N MET A 92 -3.26 1.61 -16.68
CA MET A 92 -1.98 2.25 -16.40
C MET A 92 -0.94 1.95 -17.46
N VAL A 93 -0.85 0.69 -17.93
CA VAL A 93 0.04 0.28 -19.02
C VAL A 93 -0.41 0.95 -20.32
N TYR A 94 -1.68 0.81 -20.70
CA TYR A 94 -2.28 1.43 -21.89
C TYR A 94 -1.97 2.93 -22.00
N LYS A 95 -2.14 3.70 -20.91
CA LYS A 95 -1.92 5.15 -20.92
C LYS A 95 -0.46 5.56 -21.04
N ARG A 96 0.50 4.72 -20.63
CA ARG A 96 1.92 5.09 -20.56
C ARG A 96 2.77 4.40 -21.64
N ASP A 97 2.37 3.22 -22.09
CA ASP A 97 3.05 2.44 -23.12
C ASP A 97 2.01 1.65 -23.94
N LEU A 98 1.45 2.31 -24.94
CA LEU A 98 0.45 1.70 -25.83
C LEU A 98 1.01 0.48 -26.58
N LYS A 99 2.29 0.52 -26.96
CA LYS A 99 2.89 -0.58 -27.72
C LYS A 99 3.00 -1.83 -26.84
N LEU A 100 3.48 -1.68 -25.61
CA LEU A 100 3.51 -2.78 -24.66
C LEU A 100 2.09 -3.29 -24.36
N TRP A 101 1.12 -2.38 -24.22
CA TRP A 101 -0.27 -2.78 -24.03
C TRP A 101 -0.79 -3.66 -25.18
N GLU A 102 -0.58 -3.28 -26.44
CA GLU A 102 -0.99 -4.08 -27.60
C GLU A 102 -0.35 -5.48 -27.61
N GLU A 103 0.85 -5.62 -27.05
CA GLU A 103 1.52 -6.91 -26.88
C GLU A 103 0.86 -7.76 -25.78
N LEU A 104 0.46 -7.16 -24.65
CA LEU A 104 -0.05 -7.86 -23.47
C LEU A 104 -1.58 -8.07 -23.47
N GLU A 105 -2.35 -7.17 -24.08
CA GLU A 105 -3.82 -7.15 -24.09
C GLU A 105 -4.45 -8.51 -24.43
N PRO A 106 -3.98 -9.26 -25.46
CA PRO A 106 -4.62 -10.52 -25.85
C PRO A 106 -4.62 -11.61 -24.78
N HIS A 107 -3.73 -11.51 -23.79
CA HIS A 107 -3.55 -12.49 -22.71
C HIS A 107 -3.44 -11.79 -21.35
N TRP A 108 -4.08 -10.62 -21.20
CA TRP A 108 -3.93 -9.78 -20.04
C TRP A 108 -4.26 -10.47 -18.72
N ASP A 109 -5.26 -11.35 -18.68
CA ASP A 109 -5.65 -12.05 -17.44
C ASP A 109 -4.51 -12.96 -16.92
N GLU A 110 -3.76 -13.59 -17.82
CA GLU A 110 -2.57 -14.41 -17.49
C GLU A 110 -1.40 -13.51 -17.03
N VAL A 111 -1.20 -12.39 -17.71
CA VAL A 111 -0.19 -11.38 -17.34
C VAL A 111 -0.50 -10.85 -15.95
N PHE A 112 -1.73 -10.37 -15.71
CA PHE A 112 -2.21 -9.83 -14.45
C PHE A 112 -1.97 -10.78 -13.29
N SER A 113 -2.30 -12.07 -13.47
CA SER A 113 -2.13 -13.11 -12.46
C SER A 113 -0.66 -13.39 -12.10
N SER A 114 0.29 -12.98 -12.95
CA SER A 114 1.73 -13.17 -12.76
C SER A 114 2.52 -11.89 -12.50
N ILE A 115 1.85 -10.72 -12.43
CA ILE A 115 2.50 -9.44 -12.12
C ILE A 115 3.20 -9.53 -10.76
N GLU A 116 4.46 -9.11 -10.72
CA GLU A 116 5.18 -8.91 -9.47
C GLU A 116 4.75 -7.59 -8.83
N ILE A 117 4.27 -7.65 -7.59
CA ILE A 117 3.78 -6.48 -6.85
C ILE A 117 4.81 -6.07 -5.81
N GLU A 118 5.26 -4.82 -5.91
CA GLU A 118 6.09 -4.16 -4.92
C GLU A 118 5.25 -3.09 -4.23
N VAL A 119 5.13 -3.18 -2.91
CA VAL A 119 4.37 -2.21 -2.11
C VAL A 119 5.34 -1.50 -1.17
N SER A 120 5.19 -0.19 -1.06
CA SER A 120 5.85 0.61 -0.02
C SER A 120 4.86 1.63 0.53
N SER A 121 4.78 1.74 1.84
CA SER A 121 3.95 2.75 2.51
C SER A 121 4.83 3.68 3.32
N LYS A 122 4.45 4.96 3.34
CA LYS A 122 4.99 5.95 4.26
C LYS A 122 3.84 6.48 5.09
N VAL A 123 3.93 6.33 6.40
CA VAL A 123 2.96 6.86 7.36
C VAL A 123 3.59 8.02 8.10
N HIS A 124 2.81 9.09 8.26
CA HIS A 124 3.22 10.29 8.97
C HIS A 124 2.18 10.62 10.03
N ILE A 125 2.59 10.60 11.30
CA ILE A 125 1.72 11.01 12.40
C ILE A 125 1.76 12.54 12.49
N VAL A 126 0.62 13.18 12.22
CA VAL A 126 0.43 14.62 12.38
C VAL A 126 -0.09 14.93 13.78
N ASN A 127 0.47 15.97 14.39
CA ASN A 127 0.01 16.43 15.69
C ASN A 127 -1.40 17.05 15.54
N SER A 128 -2.33 16.70 16.43
CA SER A 128 -3.73 17.16 16.41
C SER A 128 -3.89 18.69 16.42
N GLY A 129 -2.85 19.43 16.79
CA GLY A 129 -2.81 20.90 16.72
C GLY A 129 -2.67 21.51 15.32
N PHE A 130 -2.34 20.71 14.29
CA PHE A 130 -2.13 21.18 12.91
C PHE A 130 -3.28 20.82 11.94
N ILE A 131 -4.33 20.19 12.43
CA ILE A 131 -5.53 19.89 11.65
C ILE A 131 -6.35 21.19 11.56
N LYS A 132 -6.35 21.85 10.41
CA LYS A 132 -7.14 23.06 10.13
C LYS A 132 -8.10 22.84 8.99
#